data_AF-A0A8H9GGK1-F1
#
_entry.id   AF-A0A8H9GGK1-F1
#
_cell.length_a   1.000
_cell.length_b   1.000
_cell.length_c   1.000
_cell.angle_alpha   90.00
_cell.angle_beta   90.00
_cell.angle_gamma   90.00
#
_symmetry.space_group_name_H-M   'P 1'
#
loop_
_entity.id
_entity.type
_entity.pdbx_description
1 polymer ?
#
loop_
_entity_poly.entity_id
_entity_poly.type
_entity_poly.pdbx_seq_one_letter_code
_entity_poly.pdbx_strand_id
1 'polypeptide(L)'
;MIEVVRHNETGEVEISADPDGMVALAEAIRHAPGVVDAGEPESTWPYDEALRQIRTEVSDDAVLFVYDDATKSLRITGRQQGRDVLAENFADFAREGTPGEHWHVEWFPDHFYLGEGSAPVVVALQDA
;
A
#
# COMPACT_ATOMS: atom_id res chain seq x y z
N MET A 1 -7.06 5.48 -10.95
CA MET A 1 -6.00 4.49 -11.28
C MET A 1 -5.09 4.36 -10.06
N ILE A 2 -4.52 3.19 -9.77
CA ILE A 2 -3.56 3.05 -8.67
C ILE A 2 -2.15 3.30 -9.18
N GLU A 3 -1.38 4.15 -8.53
CA GLU A 3 0.05 4.37 -8.77
C GLU A 3 0.84 3.98 -7.52
N VAL A 4 2.08 3.53 -7.72
CA VAL A 4 2.96 3.14 -6.63
C VAL A 4 4.36 3.62 -6.94
N VAL A 5 4.94 4.42 -6.07
CA VAL A 5 6.30 4.96 -6.23
C VAL A 5 7.13 4.72 -4.98
N ARG A 6 8.45 4.65 -5.13
CA ARG A 6 9.37 4.30 -4.05
C ARG A 6 10.60 5.21 -4.00
N HIS A 7 11.02 5.53 -2.79
CA HIS A 7 12.26 6.24 -2.51
C HIS A 7 13.35 5.22 -2.19
N ASN A 8 14.44 5.25 -2.94
CA ASN A 8 15.49 4.23 -2.89
C ASN A 8 16.25 4.24 -1.57
N GLU A 9 16.57 5.45 -1.07
CA GLU A 9 17.36 5.63 0.14
C GLU A 9 16.59 5.28 1.42
N THR A 10 15.36 5.78 1.59
CA THR A 10 14.55 5.54 2.80
C THR A 10 13.77 4.23 2.73
N GLY A 11 13.51 3.72 1.52
CA GLY A 11 12.62 2.59 1.31
C GLY A 11 11.13 2.92 1.45
N GLU A 12 10.78 4.19 1.62
CA GLU A 12 9.39 4.65 1.65
C GLU A 12 8.69 4.39 0.32
N VAL A 13 7.44 3.96 0.41
CA VAL A 13 6.57 3.73 -0.73
C VAL A 13 5.35 4.61 -0.62
N GLU A 14 4.99 5.32 -1.68
CA GLU A 14 3.69 5.96 -1.80
C GLU A 14 2.76 5.07 -2.63
N ILE A 15 1.54 4.89 -2.14
CA ILE A 15 0.42 4.31 -2.89
C ILE A 15 -0.61 5.41 -3.08
N SER A 16 -0.91 5.77 -4.31
CA SER A 16 -1.87 6.81 -4.63
C SER A 16 -2.96 6.29 -5.54
N ALA A 17 -4.20 6.72 -5.31
CA ALA A 17 -5.33 6.41 -6.19
C ALA A 17 -6.48 7.37 -5.95
N ASP A 18 -7.43 7.39 -6.91
CA ASP A 18 -8.77 7.91 -6.65
C ASP A 18 -9.51 7.04 -5.60
N PRO A 19 -10.64 7.52 -5.02
CA PRO A 19 -11.38 6.76 -4.01
C PRO A 19 -11.82 5.36 -4.45
N ASP A 20 -12.25 5.17 -5.70
CA ASP A 20 -12.71 3.88 -6.21
C ASP A 20 -11.54 2.88 -6.33
N GLY A 21 -10.38 3.35 -6.79
CA GLY A 21 -9.14 2.59 -6.84
C GLY A 21 -8.64 2.22 -5.45
N MET A 22 -8.76 3.13 -4.47
CA MET A 22 -8.38 2.86 -3.10
C MET A 22 -9.29 1.79 -2.45
N VAL A 23 -10.60 1.84 -2.70
CA VAL A 23 -11.54 0.80 -2.28
C VAL A 23 -11.23 -0.53 -2.97
N ALA A 24 -10.91 -0.53 -4.27
CA ALA A 24 -10.53 -1.75 -4.98
C ALA A 24 -9.27 -2.39 -4.39
N LEU A 25 -8.28 -1.57 -4.00
CA LEU A 25 -7.07 -2.05 -3.32
C LEU A 25 -7.38 -2.61 -1.93
N ALA A 26 -8.23 -1.95 -1.15
CA ALA A 26 -8.69 -2.47 0.15
C ALA A 26 -9.29 -3.88 0.01
N GLU A 27 -10.16 -4.08 -0.99
CA GLU A 27 -10.76 -5.39 -1.28
C GLU A 27 -9.72 -6.43 -1.68
N ALA A 28 -8.70 -6.06 -2.46
CA ALA A 28 -7.60 -6.96 -2.84
C ALA A 28 -6.72 -7.36 -1.64
N ILE A 29 -6.51 -6.46 -0.68
CA ILE A 29 -5.80 -6.74 0.59
C ILE A 29 -6.62 -7.72 1.44
N ARG A 30 -7.92 -7.47 1.58
CA ARG A 30 -8.85 -8.31 2.35
C ARG A 30 -8.92 -9.73 1.81
N HIS A 31 -9.00 -9.88 0.49
CA HIS A 31 -9.20 -11.15 -0.19
C HIS A 31 -7.92 -11.83 -0.71
N ALA A 32 -6.75 -11.49 -0.17
CA ALA A 32 -5.48 -12.09 -0.56
C ALA A 32 -5.57 -13.65 -0.63
N PRO A 33 -4.90 -14.30 -1.60
CA PRO A 33 -3.89 -13.73 -2.48
C PRO A 33 -4.44 -13.05 -3.74
N GLY A 34 -3.70 -12.09 -4.28
CA GLY A 34 -4.06 -11.36 -5.49
C GLY A 34 -2.94 -10.49 -6.06
N VAL A 35 -3.18 -9.95 -7.25
CA VAL A 35 -2.29 -8.99 -7.91
C VAL A 35 -3.15 -7.82 -8.38
N VAL A 36 -2.66 -6.61 -8.13
CA VAL A 36 -3.24 -5.36 -8.61
C VAL A 36 -2.18 -4.66 -9.46
N ASP A 37 -2.50 -4.40 -10.72
CA ASP A 37 -1.61 -3.67 -11.61
C ASP A 37 -1.58 -2.19 -11.20
N ALA A 38 -0.38 -1.63 -11.14
CA ALA A 38 -0.17 -0.20 -10.95
C ALA A 38 0.01 0.49 -12.30
N GLY A 39 -0.56 1.69 -12.42
CA GLY A 39 -0.35 2.60 -13.51
C GLY A 39 1.08 3.13 -13.57
N GLU A 40 1.41 3.75 -14.71
CA GLU A 40 2.67 4.46 -14.87
C GLU A 40 2.44 5.94 -14.57
N PRO A 41 3.03 6.48 -13.50
CA PRO A 41 2.80 7.87 -13.11
C PRO A 41 3.44 8.83 -14.12
N GLU A 42 2.87 10.02 -14.26
CA GLU A 42 3.45 11.08 -15.11
C GLU A 42 4.83 11.54 -14.61
N SER A 43 5.04 11.47 -13.30
CA SER A 43 6.29 11.81 -12.63
C SER A 43 6.45 10.95 -11.38
N THR A 44 7.67 10.48 -11.12
CA THR A 44 7.99 9.84 -9.84
C THR A 44 8.45 10.83 -8.79
N TRP A 45 8.84 12.06 -9.14
CA TRP A 45 9.29 13.05 -8.16
C TRP A 45 8.21 13.28 -7.09
N PRO A 46 8.55 13.29 -5.77
CA PRO A 46 9.88 13.32 -5.17
C PRO A 46 10.56 11.95 -4.96
N TYR A 47 9.93 10.87 -5.40
CA TYR A 47 10.42 9.50 -5.37
C TYR A 47 11.32 9.17 -6.58
N ASP A 48 11.96 7.99 -6.51
CA ASP A 48 12.99 7.60 -7.47
C ASP A 48 12.50 6.63 -8.55
N GLU A 49 11.56 5.73 -8.21
CA GLU A 49 11.08 4.70 -9.12
C GLU A 49 9.59 4.43 -8.97
N ALA A 50 8.96 4.03 -10.07
CA ALA A 50 7.58 3.53 -10.08
C ALA A 50 7.57 2.00 -10.02
N LEU A 51 6.69 1.45 -9.19
CA LEU A 51 6.41 0.02 -9.12
C LEU A 51 5.28 -0.32 -10.08
N ARG A 52 5.26 -1.57 -10.57
CA ARG A 52 4.32 -1.99 -11.62
C ARG A 52 3.11 -2.75 -11.08
N GLN A 53 3.16 -3.20 -9.83
CA GLN A 53 2.12 -4.02 -9.24
C GLN A 53 2.19 -4.03 -7.72
N ILE A 54 1.04 -4.26 -7.10
CA ILE A 54 0.90 -4.65 -5.70
C ILE A 54 0.50 -6.13 -5.68
N ARG A 55 1.18 -6.92 -4.87
CA ARG A 55 0.89 -8.35 -4.67
C ARG A 55 0.40 -8.57 -3.25
N THR A 56 -0.79 -9.11 -3.10
CA THR A 56 -1.33 -9.47 -1.78
C THR A 56 -1.13 -10.96 -1.56
N GLU A 57 -0.60 -11.32 -0.39
CA GLU A 57 -0.19 -12.68 -0.08
C GLU A 57 -0.67 -13.07 1.33
N VAL A 58 -0.93 -14.36 1.54
CA VAL A 58 -1.29 -14.88 2.88
C VAL A 58 -0.03 -15.33 3.60
N SER A 59 0.11 -14.93 4.86
CA SER A 59 1.09 -15.46 5.82
C SER A 59 0.43 -15.62 7.19
N ASP A 60 1.10 -16.31 8.11
CA ASP A 60 0.63 -16.46 9.50
C ASP A 60 1.07 -15.30 10.42
N ASP A 61 1.93 -14.42 9.89
CA ASP A 61 2.58 -13.33 10.62
C ASP A 61 1.77 -12.02 10.58
N ALA A 62 2.33 -10.98 11.22
CA ALA A 62 1.84 -9.61 11.10
C ALA A 62 1.92 -9.11 9.65
N VAL A 63 1.18 -8.05 9.35
CA VAL A 63 1.20 -7.43 8.03
C VAL A 63 2.58 -6.83 7.75
N LEU A 64 3.09 -7.04 6.53
CA LEU A 64 4.34 -6.43 6.08
C LEU A 64 4.15 -5.85 4.69
N PHE A 65 4.66 -4.64 4.50
CA PHE A 65 4.95 -4.05 3.21
C PHE A 65 6.39 -4.37 2.83
N VAL A 66 6.60 -5.10 1.74
CA VAL A 66 7.93 -5.53 1.30
C VAL A 66 8.10 -5.20 -0.17
N TYR A 67 9.09 -4.36 -0.48
CA TYR A 67 9.50 -4.13 -1.86
C TYR A 67 10.26 -5.35 -2.41
N ASP A 68 9.86 -5.82 -3.59
CA ASP A 68 10.53 -6.86 -4.35
C ASP A 68 11.16 -6.27 -5.61
N ASP A 69 12.50 -6.16 -5.59
CA ASP A 69 13.28 -5.58 -6.68
C ASP A 69 13.26 -6.43 -7.97
N ALA A 70 13.15 -7.76 -7.84
CA ALA A 70 13.16 -8.64 -8.99
C ALA A 70 11.90 -8.48 -9.84
N THR A 71 10.77 -8.15 -9.20
CA THR A 71 9.48 -8.00 -9.87
C THR A 71 8.97 -6.56 -9.92
N LYS A 72 9.76 -5.61 -9.39
CA LYS A 72 9.39 -4.19 -9.19
C LYS A 72 7.98 -4.07 -8.62
N SER A 73 7.75 -4.77 -7.51
CA SER A 73 6.42 -4.86 -6.87
C SER A 73 6.46 -4.53 -5.39
N LEU A 74 5.32 -4.07 -4.88
CA LEU A 74 5.07 -4.00 -3.45
C LEU A 74 4.31 -5.27 -3.04
N ARG A 75 4.88 -6.06 -2.14
CA ARG A 75 4.19 -7.20 -1.54
C ARG A 75 3.55 -6.77 -0.22
N ILE A 76 2.28 -7.12 -0.06
CA ILE A 76 1.51 -6.96 1.17
C ILE A 76 1.18 -8.36 1.67
N THR A 77 1.95 -8.83 2.64
CA THR A 77 1.72 -10.14 3.28
C THR A 77 1.04 -9.93 4.61
N GLY A 78 0.31 -10.93 5.12
CA GLY A 78 -0.10 -10.93 6.53
C GLY A 78 -1.21 -11.91 6.83
N ARG A 79 -1.43 -12.17 8.11
CA ARG A 79 -2.59 -12.93 8.59
C ARG A 79 -3.88 -12.17 8.35
N GLN A 80 -4.97 -12.94 8.20
CA GLN A 80 -6.27 -12.40 7.82
C GLN A 80 -6.73 -11.23 8.70
N GLN A 81 -6.66 -11.37 10.03
CA GLN A 81 -7.09 -10.32 10.96
C GLN A 81 -6.35 -8.99 10.73
N GLY A 82 -5.03 -9.03 10.46
CA GLY A 82 -4.26 -7.81 10.21
C GLY A 82 -4.57 -7.21 8.85
N ARG A 83 -4.76 -8.05 7.83
CA ARG A 83 -5.19 -7.61 6.50
C ARG A 83 -6.59 -7.00 6.51
N ASP A 84 -7.52 -7.53 7.31
CA ASP A 84 -8.86 -6.98 7.47
C ASP A 84 -8.82 -5.57 8.07
N VAL A 85 -7.96 -5.33 9.07
CA VAL A 85 -7.77 -3.99 9.64
C VAL A 85 -7.15 -3.04 8.62
N LEU A 86 -6.07 -3.47 7.95
CA LEU A 86 -5.42 -2.64 6.94
C LEU A 86 -6.41 -2.26 5.82
N ALA A 87 -7.17 -3.23 5.32
CA ALA A 87 -8.19 -3.02 4.30
C ALA A 87 -9.28 -2.05 4.77
N GLU A 88 -9.76 -2.17 6.01
CA GLU A 88 -10.75 -1.22 6.55
C GLU A 88 -10.19 0.19 6.57
N ASN A 89 -8.96 0.39 7.03
CA ASN A 89 -8.37 1.72 7.06
C ASN A 89 -8.22 2.33 5.65
N PHE A 90 -7.84 1.54 4.64
CA PHE A 90 -7.81 2.00 3.24
C PHE A 90 -9.20 2.39 2.74
N ALA A 91 -10.22 1.59 3.06
CA ALA A 91 -11.59 1.85 2.65
C ALA A 91 -12.19 3.08 3.36
N ASP A 92 -11.92 3.26 4.66
CA ASP A 92 -12.36 4.42 5.43
C ASP A 92 -11.65 5.69 4.95
N PHE A 93 -10.34 5.62 4.71
CA PHE A 93 -9.60 6.73 4.11
C PHE A 93 -10.21 7.14 2.77
N ALA A 94 -10.58 6.18 1.91
CA ALA A 94 -11.24 6.46 0.63
C ALA A 94 -12.63 7.10 0.76
N ARG A 95 -13.39 6.76 1.80
CA ARG A 95 -14.76 7.27 2.02
C ARG A 95 -14.78 8.65 2.66
N GLU A 96 -13.88 8.88 3.60
CA GLU A 96 -13.88 10.06 4.47
C GLU A 96 -12.89 11.12 4.02
N GLY A 97 -11.83 10.70 3.32
CA GLY A 97 -10.75 11.57 2.88
C GLY A 97 -11.12 12.45 1.69
N THR A 98 -10.27 13.44 1.45
CA THR A 98 -10.38 14.35 0.31
C THR A 98 -9.12 14.30 -0.56
N PRO A 99 -9.21 14.59 -1.87
CA PRO A 99 -8.04 14.62 -2.74
C PRO A 99 -6.93 15.53 -2.20
N GLY A 100 -5.70 15.02 -2.23
CA GLY A 100 -4.51 15.66 -1.65
C GLY A 100 -4.25 15.31 -0.18
N GLU A 101 -5.18 14.67 0.52
CA GLU A 101 -4.89 14.08 1.82
C GLU A 101 -4.04 12.82 1.67
N HIS A 102 -3.24 12.56 2.69
CA HIS A 102 -2.44 11.36 2.82
C HIS A 102 -2.35 10.94 4.29
N TRP A 103 -2.06 9.67 4.50
CA TRP A 103 -1.79 9.11 5.83
C TRP A 103 -0.60 8.16 5.76
N HIS A 104 0.10 8.05 6.90
CA HIS A 104 1.31 7.26 7.04
C HIS A 104 1.00 5.93 7.73
N VAL A 105 1.52 4.86 7.16
CA VAL A 105 1.46 3.50 7.71
C VAL A 105 2.89 3.07 8.01
N GLU A 106 3.25 3.14 9.28
CA GLU A 106 4.62 2.90 9.75
C GLU A 106 4.62 2.00 10.98
N TRP A 107 5.62 1.13 11.08
CA TRP A 107 5.76 0.25 12.22
C TRP A 107 6.29 1.01 13.45
N PHE A 108 5.80 0.62 14.62
CA PHE A 108 6.36 0.98 15.92
C PHE A 108 6.26 -0.22 16.89
N PRO A 109 7.03 -0.25 17.98
CA PRO A 109 6.94 -1.34 18.96
C PRO A 109 5.51 -1.54 19.48
N ASP A 110 5.07 -2.80 19.59
CA ASP A 110 3.71 -3.18 19.97
C ASP A 110 2.61 -2.76 18.99
N HIS A 111 2.97 -2.47 17.73
CA HIS A 111 1.98 -2.27 16.67
C HIS A 111 1.10 -3.52 16.53
N PHE A 112 -0.22 -3.32 16.63
CA PHE A 112 -1.18 -4.41 16.82
C PHE A 112 -1.46 -5.27 15.57
N TYR A 113 -0.99 -4.87 14.38
CA TYR A 113 -1.20 -5.62 13.14
C TYR A 113 -0.04 -5.53 12.16
N LEU A 114 0.78 -4.48 12.19
CA LEU A 114 1.94 -4.31 11.33
C LEU A 114 3.19 -4.93 11.98
N GLY A 115 4.01 -5.62 11.18
CA GLY A 115 5.22 -6.30 11.64
C GLY A 115 6.46 -5.43 11.55
N GLU A 116 7.45 -5.74 12.41
CA GLU A 116 8.77 -5.13 12.35
C GLU A 116 9.44 -5.44 10.99
N GLY A 117 10.10 -4.44 10.40
CA GLY A 117 10.71 -4.55 9.08
C GLY A 117 9.76 -4.28 7.91
N SER A 118 8.50 -3.91 8.18
CA SER A 118 7.63 -3.34 7.15
C SER A 118 8.23 -2.05 6.59
N ALA A 119 8.19 -1.89 5.26
CA ALA A 119 8.51 -0.62 4.62
C ALA A 119 7.53 0.48 5.12
N PRO A 120 8.00 1.72 5.30
CA PRO A 120 7.11 2.85 5.56
C PRO A 120 6.28 3.14 4.31
N VAL A 121 4.97 3.31 4.49
CA VAL A 121 4.05 3.56 3.39
C VAL A 121 3.28 4.86 3.61
N VAL A 122 3.28 5.72 2.61
CA VAL A 122 2.35 6.84 2.48
C VAL A 122 1.21 6.39 1.58
N VAL A 123 -0.02 6.67 1.97
CA VAL A 123 -1.17 6.42 1.11
C VAL A 123 -1.86 7.75 0.85
N ALA A 124 -2.08 8.09 -0.41
CA ALA A 124 -2.58 9.38 -0.83
C ALA A 124 -3.85 9.25 -1.69
N LEU A 125 -4.79 10.18 -1.52
CA LEU A 125 -5.95 10.29 -2.41
C LEU A 125 -5.65 11.27 -3.54
N GLN A 126 -5.93 10.83 -4.75
CA GLN A 126 -5.88 11.64 -5.96
C GLN A 126 -7.30 12.03 -6.38
N ASP A 127 -7.39 13.03 -7.25
CA ASP A 127 -8.62 13.33 -7.98
C ASP A 127 -9.00 12.13 -8.87
N ALA A 128 -10.30 11.98 -9.14
CA ALA A 128 -10.85 10.95 -10.02
C ALA A 128 -10.63 11.24 -11.52
#